data_AF-A0AAV5X0H5-F1
#
_entry.id   AF-A0AAV5X0H5-F1
#
_cell.length_a   1.000
_cell.length_b   1.000
_cell.length_c   1.000
_cell.angle_alpha   90.00
_cell.angle_beta   90.00
_cell.angle_gamma   90.00
#
_symmetry.space_group_name_H-M   'P 1'
#
loop_
_entity.id
_entity.type
_entity.pdbx_description
1 polymer ?
#
loop_
_entity_poly.entity_id
_entity_poly.type
_entity_poly.pdbx_seq_one_letter_code
_entity_poly.pdbx_strand_id
1 'polypeptide(L)'
;EKVSGTPTPPHVSNEVEDMLRRNLNFSVDPCDDFYNYVCGNWMATHEIPSGKHVIYVGSDLKQNFAKKQKEFLEDTMNKPTSSAHRKMQDFYLSCLDTEYVERNNNADMISALKKLGPFPMMGESYNPTLSSFTEVLINISQRTVNPFVGIIVQRESTTGRNEIKVDTSF
;
A
#
# COMPACT_ATOMS: atom_id res chain seq x y z
N GLU A 1 -6.17 4.54 -54.98
CA GLU A 1 -7.41 4.47 -54.19
C GLU A 1 -7.43 5.52 -53.08
N LYS A 2 -8.61 6.06 -52.73
CA LYS A 2 -8.82 6.76 -51.45
C LYS A 2 -9.26 5.73 -50.42
N VAL A 3 -8.46 5.53 -49.38
CA VAL A 3 -8.86 4.74 -48.19
C VAL A 3 -9.85 5.59 -47.40
N SER A 4 -11.14 5.45 -47.70
CA SER A 4 -12.23 5.99 -46.87
C SER A 4 -12.60 4.95 -45.82
N GLY A 5 -11.85 4.92 -44.73
CA GLY A 5 -12.26 4.25 -43.50
C GLY A 5 -12.48 5.32 -42.44
N THR A 6 -13.72 5.70 -42.19
CA THR A 6 -14.05 6.33 -40.90
C THR A 6 -13.68 5.34 -39.81
N PRO A 7 -12.90 5.74 -38.79
CA PRO A 7 -12.59 4.84 -37.68
C PRO A 7 -13.91 4.38 -37.05
N THR A 8 -14.19 3.08 -37.09
CA THR A 8 -15.28 2.50 -36.32
C THR A 8 -15.00 2.79 -34.84
N PRO A 9 -15.93 3.42 -34.09
CA PRO A 9 -15.76 3.58 -32.66
C PRO A 9 -15.50 2.20 -32.04
N PRO A 10 -14.55 2.07 -31.10
CA PRO A 10 -14.35 0.82 -30.40
C PRO A 10 -15.70 0.40 -29.80
N HIS A 11 -16.08 -0.87 -29.96
CA HIS A 11 -17.25 -1.45 -29.30
C HIS A 11 -17.09 -1.28 -27.78
N VAL A 12 -17.65 -0.20 -27.25
CA VAL A 12 -17.90 -0.05 -25.82
C VAL A 12 -18.95 -1.12 -25.51
N SER A 13 -18.60 -2.12 -24.70
CA SER A 13 -19.61 -3.09 -24.25
C SER A 13 -20.73 -2.32 -23.56
N ASN A 14 -21.98 -2.74 -23.77
CA ASN A 14 -23.16 -2.09 -23.17
C ASN A 14 -23.00 -1.88 -21.65
N GLU A 15 -22.24 -2.75 -20.97
CA GLU A 15 -21.90 -2.65 -19.55
C GLU A 15 -21.14 -1.38 -19.15
N VAL A 16 -20.19 -0.93 -19.98
CA VAL A 16 -19.40 0.29 -19.69
C VAL A 16 -20.25 1.53 -19.90
N GLU A 17 -21.12 1.54 -20.92
CA GLU A 17 -22.07 2.64 -21.11
C GLU A 17 -23.04 2.73 -19.93
N ASP A 18 -23.61 1.60 -19.50
CA ASP A 18 -24.51 1.54 -18.35
C ASP A 18 -23.83 1.99 -17.06
N MET A 19 -22.59 1.57 -16.83
CA MET A 19 -21.80 2.00 -15.67
C MET A 19 -21.60 3.52 -15.67
N LEU A 20 -21.22 4.10 -16.82
CA LEU A 20 -21.00 5.55 -16.93
C LEU A 20 -22.31 6.32 -16.69
N ARG A 21 -23.40 5.90 -17.35
CA ARG A 21 -24.70 6.57 -17.22
C ARG A 21 -25.23 6.59 -15.79
N ARG A 22 -25.00 5.54 -14.99
CA ARG A 22 -25.43 5.49 -13.58
C ARG A 22 -24.72 6.51 -12.68
N ASN A 23 -23.52 6.94 -13.06
CA ASN A 23 -22.73 7.88 -12.25
C ASN A 23 -23.01 9.35 -12.59
N LEU A 24 -23.52 9.62 -13.80
CA LEU A 24 -23.85 10.98 -14.27
C LEU A 24 -25.07 11.54 -13.53
N ASN A 25 -24.97 12.79 -13.08
CA ASN A 25 -26.07 13.59 -12.54
C ASN A 25 -26.54 14.63 -13.57
N PHE A 26 -27.57 14.27 -14.34
CA PHE A 26 -28.13 15.13 -15.40
C PHE A 26 -28.88 16.38 -14.89
N SER A 27 -29.03 16.56 -13.58
CA SER A 27 -29.63 17.76 -12.99
C SER A 27 -28.65 18.92 -12.82
N VAL A 28 -27.35 18.71 -13.09
CA VAL A 28 -26.29 19.71 -13.01
C VAL A 28 -25.85 20.08 -14.42
N ASP A 29 -25.62 21.36 -14.72
CA ASP A 29 -25.01 21.76 -15.99
C ASP A 29 -23.50 21.42 -15.95
N PRO A 30 -22.97 20.62 -16.90
CA PRO A 30 -21.54 20.31 -16.96
C PRO A 30 -20.65 21.55 -17.13
N CYS A 31 -21.17 22.67 -17.63
CA CYS A 31 -20.42 23.92 -17.80
C CYS A 31 -20.24 24.66 -16.46
N ASP A 32 -21.12 24.43 -15.49
CA ASP A 32 -21.09 25.06 -14.18
C ASP A 32 -20.30 24.20 -13.17
N ASP A 33 -20.59 22.90 -13.11
CA ASP A 33 -19.90 21.96 -12.23
C ASP A 33 -19.76 20.59 -12.88
N PHE A 34 -18.71 20.46 -13.69
CA PHE A 34 -18.41 19.21 -14.39
C PHE A 34 -18.19 18.04 -13.43
N TYR A 35 -17.64 18.27 -12.23
CA TYR A 35 -17.36 17.20 -11.27
C TYR A 35 -18.66 16.61 -10.72
N ASN A 36 -19.60 17.44 -10.29
CA ASN A 36 -20.91 16.97 -9.85
C ASN A 36 -21.74 16.40 -11.01
N TYR A 37 -21.62 16.94 -12.23
CA TYR A 37 -22.27 16.34 -13.39
C TYR A 37 -21.79 14.90 -13.63
N VAL A 38 -20.47 14.63 -13.55
CA VAL A 38 -19.95 13.30 -13.88
C VAL A 38 -19.94 12.30 -12.72
N CYS A 39 -19.84 12.77 -11.47
CA CYS A 39 -19.69 11.93 -10.29
C CYS A 39 -20.83 12.08 -9.26
N GLY A 40 -21.73 13.04 -9.41
CA GLY A 40 -22.71 13.39 -8.39
C GLY A 40 -23.57 12.22 -7.92
N ASN A 41 -24.04 11.40 -8.85
CA ASN A 41 -24.85 10.22 -8.50
C ASN A 41 -24.01 9.10 -7.87
N TRP A 42 -22.75 8.95 -8.30
CA TRP A 42 -21.83 8.00 -7.66
C TRP A 42 -21.59 8.38 -6.20
N MET A 43 -21.30 9.65 -5.91
CA MET A 43 -21.11 10.14 -4.54
C MET A 43 -22.37 9.98 -3.68
N ALA A 44 -23.56 10.21 -4.25
CA ALA A 44 -24.83 10.06 -3.53
C ALA A 44 -25.17 8.60 -3.19
N THR A 45 -24.64 7.63 -3.94
CA THR A 45 -24.94 6.20 -3.78
C THR A 45 -23.83 5.41 -3.10
N HIS A 46 -22.66 6.02 -2.90
CA HIS A 46 -21.49 5.39 -2.31
C HIS A 46 -21.07 6.18 -1.07
N GLU A 47 -21.62 5.77 0.08
CA GLU A 47 -21.19 6.29 1.38
C GLU A 47 -19.83 5.71 1.76
N ILE A 48 -19.00 6.51 2.44
CA ILE A 48 -17.72 6.04 2.96
C ILE A 48 -18.00 5.01 4.07
N PRO A 49 -17.61 3.73 3.90
CA PRO A 49 -17.85 2.72 4.92
C PRO A 49 -17.07 3.01 6.20
N SER A 50 -17.57 2.49 7.33
CA SER A 50 -16.85 2.58 8.61
C SER A 50 -15.42 2.02 8.49
N GLY A 51 -14.47 2.71 9.11
CA GLY A 51 -13.04 2.37 9.04
C GLY A 51 -12.33 2.79 7.74
N LYS A 52 -13.03 3.43 6.79
CA LYS A 52 -12.40 4.07 5.63
C LYS A 52 -12.52 5.60 5.77
N HIS A 53 -11.53 6.30 5.22
CA HIS A 53 -11.53 7.77 5.15
C HIS A 53 -11.87 8.29 3.75
N VAL A 54 -11.63 7.47 2.73
CA VAL A 54 -11.83 7.83 1.32
C VAL A 54 -12.29 6.60 0.56
N ILE A 55 -13.20 6.82 -0.38
CA ILE A 55 -13.53 5.86 -1.44
C ILE A 55 -13.44 6.56 -2.80
N TYR A 56 -13.22 5.78 -3.85
CA TYR A 56 -13.20 6.23 -5.23
C TYR A 56 -13.64 5.08 -6.13
N VAL A 57 -13.81 5.32 -7.43
CA VAL A 57 -14.33 4.32 -8.39
C VAL A 57 -13.57 2.98 -8.37
N GLY A 58 -12.28 2.98 -8.03
CA GLY A 58 -11.47 1.77 -7.91
C GLY A 58 -11.51 1.07 -6.54
N SER A 59 -12.24 1.59 -5.57
CA SER A 59 -12.32 1.03 -4.22
C SER A 59 -12.93 -0.36 -4.20
N ASP A 60 -13.97 -0.61 -5.00
CA ASP A 60 -14.61 -1.93 -5.09
C ASP A 60 -13.68 -2.96 -5.73
N LEU A 61 -12.96 -2.55 -6.78
CA LEU A 61 -11.95 -3.39 -7.40
C LEU A 61 -10.84 -3.77 -6.41
N LYS A 62 -10.33 -2.79 -5.65
CA LYS A 62 -9.33 -3.03 -4.61
C LYS A 62 -9.83 -4.01 -3.53
N GLN A 63 -11.08 -3.84 -3.10
CA GLN A 63 -11.68 -4.71 -2.09
C GLN A 63 -11.87 -6.14 -2.61
N ASN A 64 -12.38 -6.29 -3.84
CA ASN A 64 -12.53 -7.60 -4.48
C ASN A 64 -11.18 -8.29 -4.70
N PHE A 65 -10.15 -7.52 -5.07
CA PHE A 65 -8.80 -8.04 -5.21
C PHE A 65 -8.22 -8.50 -3.87
N ALA A 66 -8.35 -7.70 -2.81
CA ALA A 66 -7.93 -8.08 -1.47
C ALA A 66 -8.66 -9.33 -0.96
N LYS A 67 -9.96 -9.46 -1.26
CA LYS A 67 -10.73 -10.67 -0.93
C LYS A 67 -10.17 -11.91 -1.64
N LYS A 68 -9.89 -11.84 -2.94
CA LYS A 68 -9.29 -12.94 -3.69
C LYS A 68 -7.88 -13.29 -3.19
N GLN A 69 -7.08 -12.29 -2.83
CA GLN A 69 -5.77 -12.53 -2.20
C GLN A 69 -5.91 -13.25 -0.87
N LYS A 70 -6.85 -12.82 -0.02
CA LYS A 70 -7.17 -13.50 1.24
C LYS A 70 -7.54 -14.96 1.00
N GLU A 71 -8.50 -15.22 0.12
CA GLU A 71 -8.93 -16.58 -0.23
C GLU A 71 -7.75 -17.46 -0.70
N PHE A 72 -6.86 -16.90 -1.54
CA PHE A 72 -5.66 -17.59 -2.01
C PHE A 72 -4.66 -17.88 -0.89
N LEU A 73 -4.48 -16.96 0.07
CA LEU A 73 -3.53 -17.12 1.17
C LEU A 73 -4.05 -18.01 2.29
N GLU A 74 -5.36 -18.08 2.48
CA GLU A 74 -6.03 -18.96 3.44
C GLU A 74 -6.28 -20.37 2.90
N ASP A 75 -6.12 -20.60 1.60
CA ASP A 75 -6.23 -21.93 1.01
C ASP A 75 -5.03 -22.81 1.38
N THR A 76 -5.13 -23.44 2.55
CA THR A 76 -4.17 -24.42 3.04
C THR A 76 -4.42 -25.84 2.51
N MET A 77 -5.52 -26.06 1.79
CA MET A 77 -5.88 -27.37 1.24
C MET A 77 -4.99 -27.70 0.03
N ASN A 78 -4.63 -26.68 -0.74
CA ASN A 78 -3.70 -26.81 -1.85
C ASN A 78 -2.25 -26.64 -1.38
N LYS A 79 -1.35 -27.52 -1.84
CA LYS A 79 0.07 -27.42 -1.51
C LYS A 79 0.67 -26.17 -2.19
N PRO A 80 1.50 -25.38 -1.50
CA PRO A 80 2.19 -24.25 -2.10
C PRO A 80 2.99 -24.70 -3.34
N THR A 81 2.81 -23.98 -4.44
CA THR A 81 3.42 -24.30 -5.74
C THR A 81 4.90 -23.89 -5.83
N SER A 82 5.39 -23.09 -4.90
CA SER A 82 6.78 -22.62 -4.84
C SER A 82 7.19 -22.22 -3.43
N SER A 83 8.48 -21.96 -3.22
CA SER A 83 8.98 -21.39 -1.96
C SER A 83 8.45 -19.98 -1.70
N ALA A 84 8.28 -19.17 -2.74
CA ALA A 84 7.71 -17.83 -2.64
C ALA A 84 6.24 -17.87 -2.20
N HIS A 85 5.46 -18.78 -2.80
CA HIS A 85 4.07 -19.03 -2.39
C HIS A 85 4.01 -19.41 -0.91
N ARG A 86 4.79 -20.42 -0.49
CA ARG A 86 4.83 -20.87 0.91
C ARG A 86 5.14 -19.72 1.88
N LYS A 87 6.20 -18.95 1.61
CA LYS A 87 6.57 -17.80 2.45
C LYS A 87 5.47 -16.75 2.54
N MET A 88 4.73 -16.52 1.45
CA MET A 88 3.62 -15.57 1.43
C MET A 88 2.46 -16.06 2.32
N GLN A 89 2.12 -17.35 2.25
CA GLN A 89 1.11 -17.96 3.12
C GLN A 89 1.55 -17.95 4.58
N ASP A 90 2.76 -18.43 4.89
CA ASP A 90 3.30 -18.46 6.26
C ASP A 90 3.32 -17.06 6.88
N PHE A 91 3.75 -16.05 6.10
CA PHE A 91 3.74 -14.66 6.54
C PHE A 91 2.33 -14.16 6.83
N TYR A 92 1.37 -14.44 5.94
CA TYR A 92 -0.02 -14.06 6.13
C TYR A 92 -0.63 -14.71 7.38
N LEU A 93 -0.46 -16.03 7.53
CA LEU A 93 -0.97 -16.78 8.68
C LEU A 93 -0.33 -16.35 9.99
N SER A 94 0.95 -15.96 9.99
CA SER A 94 1.61 -15.40 11.18
C SER A 94 0.96 -14.10 11.68
N CYS A 95 0.34 -13.34 10.77
CA CYS A 95 -0.40 -12.12 11.14
C CYS A 95 -1.79 -12.42 11.72
N LEU A 96 -2.33 -13.61 11.45
CA LEU A 96 -3.65 -14.04 11.94
C LEU A 96 -3.59 -14.80 13.28
N ASP A 97 -2.41 -15.24 13.72
CA ASP A 97 -2.22 -15.95 14.97
C ASP A 97 -2.31 -15.00 16.17
N THR A 98 -3.55 -14.60 16.50
CA THR A 98 -3.83 -13.71 17.63
C THR A 98 -3.51 -14.37 18.96
N GLU A 99 -3.61 -15.70 19.08
CA GLU A 99 -3.23 -16.41 20.30
C GLU A 99 -1.73 -16.30 20.59
N TYR A 100 -0.89 -16.38 19.56
CA TYR A 100 0.54 -16.07 19.70
C TYR A 100 0.75 -14.62 20.13
N VAL A 101 0.10 -13.66 19.46
CA VAL A 101 0.25 -12.23 19.75
C VAL A 101 -0.13 -11.92 21.20
N GLU A 102 -1.27 -12.42 21.69
CA GLU A 102 -1.73 -12.20 23.07
C GLU A 102 -0.80 -12.85 24.11
N ARG A 103 -0.32 -14.07 23.85
CA ARG A 103 0.62 -14.77 24.76
C ARG A 103 1.99 -14.10 24.79
N ASN A 104 2.48 -13.64 23.64
CA ASN A 104 3.77 -12.98 23.50
C ASN A 104 3.75 -11.54 24.04
N ASN A 105 2.56 -10.91 24.04
CA ASN A 105 2.34 -9.52 24.42
C ASN A 105 3.33 -8.60 23.69
N ASN A 106 4.30 -8.01 24.39
CA ASN A 106 5.32 -7.14 23.82
C ASN A 106 6.74 -7.73 23.86
N ALA A 107 6.92 -9.00 24.26
CA ALA A 107 8.24 -9.57 24.52
C ALA A 107 9.15 -9.55 23.28
N ASP A 108 8.65 -9.98 22.11
CA ASP A 108 9.41 -9.94 20.87
C ASP A 108 9.75 -8.52 20.43
N MET A 109 8.80 -7.58 20.59
CA MET A 109 9.03 -6.18 20.27
C MET A 109 10.16 -5.61 21.13
N ILE A 110 10.13 -5.88 22.44
CA ILE A 110 11.16 -5.42 23.38
C ILE A 110 12.51 -6.06 23.07
N SER A 111 12.53 -7.35 22.75
CA SER A 111 13.73 -8.06 22.31
C SER A 111 14.30 -7.48 21.01
N ALA A 112 13.43 -7.12 20.06
CA ALA A 112 13.83 -6.48 18.81
C ALA A 112 14.40 -5.08 19.06
N LEU A 113 13.75 -4.25 19.90
CA LEU A 113 14.23 -2.92 20.27
C LEU A 113 15.60 -2.97 20.93
N LYS A 114 15.82 -3.87 21.90
CA LYS A 114 17.13 -4.05 22.55
C LYS A 114 18.27 -4.36 21.57
N LYS A 115 17.96 -5.02 20.44
CA LYS A 115 18.95 -5.27 19.37
C LYS A 115 19.27 -4.05 18.53
N LEU A 116 18.40 -3.03 18.50
CA LEU A 116 18.65 -1.78 17.77
C LEU A 116 19.58 -0.87 18.55
N GLY A 117 19.46 -0.89 19.87
CA GLY A 117 20.41 -0.26 20.77
C GLY A 117 19.78 0.18 22.08
N PRO A 118 20.56 0.90 22.90
CA PRO A 118 20.08 1.37 24.19
C PRO A 118 19.07 2.50 24.02
N PHE A 119 17.85 2.23 24.48
CA PHE A 119 16.79 3.23 24.55
C PHE A 119 16.62 3.67 26.00
N PRO A 120 16.88 4.95 26.35
CA PRO A 120 16.75 5.44 27.74
C PRO A 120 15.36 5.19 28.36
N MET A 121 14.31 5.21 27.54
CA MET A 121 12.92 4.92 27.97
C MET A 121 12.77 3.47 28.49
N MET A 122 13.67 2.57 28.10
CA MET A 122 13.70 1.17 28.54
C MET A 122 14.47 0.96 29.85
N GLY A 123 14.91 2.04 30.51
CA GLY A 123 15.70 1.98 31.74
C GLY A 123 17.17 1.63 31.53
N GLU A 124 17.64 1.66 30.28
CA GLU A 124 19.03 1.39 29.95
C GLU A 124 19.88 2.66 30.10
N SER A 125 21.00 2.56 30.81
CA SER A 125 21.96 3.65 30.92
C SER A 125 22.61 3.90 29.57
N TYR A 126 22.28 5.02 28.92
CA TYR A 126 22.85 5.42 27.65
C TYR A 126 23.74 6.65 27.84
N ASN A 127 25.01 6.54 27.45
CA ASN A 127 25.91 7.68 27.36
C ASN A 127 26.05 8.10 25.89
N PRO A 128 25.38 9.17 25.44
CA PRO A 128 25.35 9.55 24.04
C PRO A 128 26.70 10.12 23.59
N THR A 129 27.48 9.31 22.89
CA THR A 129 28.61 9.75 22.08
C THR A 129 28.22 9.77 20.60
N LEU A 130 28.95 10.49 19.75
CA LEU A 130 28.71 10.47 18.30
C LEU A 130 28.79 9.04 17.73
N SER A 131 29.74 8.23 18.22
CA SER A 131 29.90 6.84 17.79
C SER A 131 28.73 5.97 18.20
N SER A 132 28.33 6.02 19.48
CA SER A 132 27.21 5.22 20.00
C SER A 132 25.87 5.66 19.39
N PHE A 133 25.72 6.94 19.04
CA PHE A 133 24.55 7.42 18.32
C PHE A 133 24.54 6.94 16.87
N THR A 134 25.68 7.02 16.17
CA THR A 134 25.80 6.55 14.78
C THR A 134 25.50 5.06 14.67
N GLU A 135 25.97 4.24 15.62
CA GLU A 135 25.70 2.80 15.64
C GLU A 135 24.20 2.48 15.77
N VAL A 136 23.49 3.19 16.66
CA VAL A 136 22.04 3.07 16.80
C VAL A 136 21.34 3.42 15.47
N LEU A 137 21.75 4.50 14.81
CA LEU A 137 21.18 4.88 13.50
C LEU A 137 21.45 3.85 12.42
N ILE A 138 22.64 3.25 12.39
CA ILE A 138 22.97 2.16 11.45
C ILE A 138 22.06 0.95 11.72
N ASN A 139 21.93 0.52 12.97
CA ASN A 139 21.09 -0.62 13.34
C ASN A 139 19.61 -0.40 12.99
N ILE A 140 19.10 0.82 13.22
CA ILE A 140 17.73 1.21 12.87
C ILE A 140 17.55 1.24 11.33
N SER A 141 18.52 1.78 10.59
CA SER A 141 18.48 1.86 9.12
C SER A 141 18.43 0.49 8.44
N GLN A 142 19.09 -0.53 9.01
CA GLN A 142 19.02 -1.92 8.53
C GLN A 142 17.61 -2.52 8.64
N ARG A 143 16.73 -1.92 9.44
CA ARG A 143 15.30 -2.27 9.54
C ARG A 143 14.41 -1.41 8.67
N THR A 144 14.96 -0.71 7.69
CA THR A 144 14.24 0.21 6.78
C THR A 144 13.61 1.43 7.47
N VAL A 145 14.04 1.73 8.71
CA VAL A 145 13.60 2.91 9.44
C VAL A 145 14.67 3.98 9.33
N ASN A 146 14.30 5.17 8.85
CA ASN A 146 15.22 6.27 8.60
C ASN A 146 14.73 7.52 9.35
N PRO A 147 15.18 7.74 10.60
CA PRO A 147 14.57 8.76 11.47
C PRO A 147 14.91 10.22 11.11
N PHE A 148 15.99 10.45 10.35
CA PHE A 148 16.46 11.81 10.03
C PHE A 148 16.62 12.04 8.53
N VAL A 149 17.32 11.12 7.87
CA VAL A 149 17.55 11.13 6.43
C VAL A 149 17.37 9.72 5.89
N GLY A 150 16.64 9.58 4.80
CA GLY A 150 16.57 8.32 4.06
C GLY A 150 17.77 8.20 3.15
N ILE A 151 18.47 7.07 3.28
CA ILE A 151 19.57 6.69 2.41
C ILE A 151 19.05 5.61 1.48
N ILE A 152 18.90 5.95 0.20
CA ILE A 152 18.31 5.06 -0.81
C ILE A 152 19.24 4.92 -2.01
N VAL A 153 19.21 3.75 -2.63
CA VAL A 153 19.90 3.52 -3.90
C VAL A 153 18.88 3.72 -5.02
N GLN A 154 19.10 4.74 -5.85
CA GLN A 154 18.26 5.04 -7.00
C GLN A 154 19.04 4.93 -8.30
N ARG A 155 18.33 4.63 -9.38
CA ARG A 155 18.89 4.65 -10.74
C ARG A 155 18.93 6.09 -11.23
N GLU A 156 20.12 6.56 -11.58
CA GLU A 156 20.32 7.86 -12.22
C GLU A 156 19.89 7.77 -13.70
N SER A 157 19.10 8.73 -14.16
CA SER A 157 18.38 8.66 -15.43
C SER A 157 19.28 8.76 -16.67
N THR A 158 20.42 9.43 -16.57
CA THR A 158 21.29 9.77 -17.71
C THR A 158 22.31 8.68 -18.00
N THR A 159 23.00 8.22 -16.96
CA THR A 159 24.07 7.22 -16.99
C THR A 159 23.54 5.81 -16.77
N GLY A 160 22.33 5.68 -16.22
CA GLY A 160 21.77 4.39 -15.86
C GLY A 160 22.55 3.67 -14.74
N ARG A 161 23.40 4.40 -14.01
CA ARG A 161 24.11 3.86 -12.85
C ARG A 161 23.25 4.02 -11.60
N ASN A 162 23.50 3.14 -10.63
CA ASN A 162 22.91 3.30 -9.32
C ASN A 162 23.73 4.31 -8.52
N GLU A 163 23.05 5.23 -7.84
CA GLU A 163 23.64 6.22 -6.96
C GLU A 163 22.99 6.18 -5.58
N ILE A 164 23.76 6.52 -4.55
CA ILE A 164 23.24 6.71 -3.20
C ILE A 164 22.68 8.12 -3.13
N LYS A 165 21.39 8.24 -2.81
CA LYS A 165 20.74 9.51 -2.49
C LYS A 165 20.45 9.59 -1.01
N VAL A 166 20.68 10.79 -0.48
CA VAL A 166 20.36 11.16 0.90
C VAL A 166 19.31 12.26 0.83
N ASP A 167 18.13 12.00 1.37
CA ASP A 167 16.99 12.92 1.33
C ASP A 167 16.27 12.96 2.69
N THR A 168 15.76 14.12 3.06
CA THR A 168 14.91 14.35 4.24
C THR A 168 13.42 14.17 3.94
N SER A 169 13.06 13.98 2.66
CA SER A 169 11.68 13.89 2.18
C SER A 169 11.10 12.48 2.40
N PHE A 170 10.84 12.12 3.64
CA PHE A 170 10.07 10.93 4.01
C PHE A 170 8.96 11.29 5.01
#